data_AF-A0A4P6XGH5-F1
#
_entry.id   AF-A0A4P6XGH5-F1
#
_cell.length_a   1.000
_cell.length_b   1.000
_cell.length_c   1.000
_cell.angle_alpha   90.00
_cell.angle_beta   90.00
_cell.angle_gamma   90.00
#
_symmetry.space_group_name_H-M   'P 1'
#
loop_
_entity.id
_entity.type
_entity.pdbx_description
1 polymer ?
#
loop_
_entity_poly.entity_id
_entity_poly.type
_entity_poly.pdbx_seq_one_letter_code
_entity_poly.pdbx_strand_id
1 'polypeptide(L)'
;MNIGQIKQNEAGIFMGRISTLAVAMTIALKPVQSNNPRAPRYEIHALTPGRTWVQVGALFELTSNNTGEAFLNGRIDDPSLAQPLQVSAFRQEDGSYNIVWQRAQKRRDVTSALGIKSDEDPAPPFGADGAASGLPAADGLGESTAPLEEVA
;
A
#
# COMPACT_ATOMS: atom_id res chain seq x y z
N MET A 1 -1.51 -18.03 0.17
CA MET A 1 -0.85 -18.99 -0.75
C MET A 1 0.64 -18.70 -0.74
N ASN A 2 1.51 -19.68 -0.46
CA ASN A 2 2.97 -19.47 -0.58
C ASN A 2 3.35 -19.39 -2.06
N ILE A 3 4.07 -18.34 -2.45
CA ILE A 3 4.49 -18.03 -3.82
C ILE A 3 6.01 -17.87 -3.94
N GLY A 4 6.77 -18.14 -2.88
CA GLY A 4 8.21 -17.93 -2.90
C GLY A 4 8.85 -18.00 -1.52
N GLN A 5 10.18 -17.99 -1.53
CA GLN A 5 10.99 -17.97 -0.33
C GLN A 5 12.16 -17.02 -0.54
N ILE A 6 12.56 -16.34 0.54
CA ILE A 6 13.73 -15.46 0.58
C ILE A 6 14.66 -15.95 1.69
N LYS A 7 15.96 -16.03 1.40
CA LYS A 7 16.99 -16.43 2.37
C LYS A 7 18.17 -15.49 2.30
N GLN A 8 18.84 -15.30 3.42
CA GLN A 8 20.06 -14.51 3.49
C GLN A 8 21.20 -15.27 2.80
N ASN A 9 21.92 -14.60 1.90
CA ASN A 9 23.14 -15.14 1.28
C ASN A 9 24.37 -14.93 2.19
N GLU A 10 25.53 -15.41 1.75
CA GLU A 10 26.81 -15.26 2.47
C GLU A 10 27.21 -13.79 2.69
N ALA A 11 26.77 -12.89 1.81
CA ALA A 11 27.00 -11.44 1.93
C ALA A 11 26.00 -10.75 2.88
N GLY A 12 25.11 -11.50 3.54
CA GLY A 12 24.13 -10.96 4.47
C GLY A 12 22.89 -10.34 3.81
N ILE A 13 22.71 -10.49 2.49
CA ILE A 13 21.58 -9.93 1.74
C ILE A 13 20.48 -10.99 1.59
N PHE A 14 19.26 -10.62 1.93
CA PHE A 14 18.08 -11.45 1.69
C PHE A 14 17.76 -11.47 0.19
N MET A 15 17.84 -12.66 -0.42
CA MET A 15 17.49 -12.89 -1.82
C MET A 15 16.58 -14.10 -1.98
N GLY A 16 15.74 -14.07 -3.00
CA GLY A 16 14.75 -15.13 -3.21
C GLY A 16 14.08 -15.05 -4.55
N ARG A 17 13.11 -15.95 -4.75
CA ARG A 17 12.29 -15.99 -5.95
C ARG A 17 10.83 -15.94 -5.60
N ILE A 18 10.08 -15.16 -6.36
CA ILE A 18 8.62 -15.17 -6.37
C ILE A 18 8.18 -15.77 -7.69
N SER A 19 7.30 -16.77 -7.61
CA SER A 19 6.77 -17.49 -8.76
C SER A 19 5.25 -17.71 -8.62
N THR A 20 4.52 -17.32 -9.65
CA THR A 20 3.11 -17.63 -9.92
C THR A 20 2.98 -18.05 -11.39
N LEU A 21 1.79 -18.40 -11.86
CA LEU A 21 1.59 -18.79 -13.26
C LEU A 21 2.05 -17.72 -14.26
N ALA A 22 1.82 -16.44 -13.96
CA ALA A 22 2.11 -15.32 -14.87
C ALA A 22 3.36 -14.51 -14.48
N VAL A 23 3.90 -14.71 -13.28
CA VAL A 23 4.95 -13.87 -12.72
C VAL A 23 6.07 -14.76 -12.19
N ALA A 24 7.29 -14.55 -12.66
CA ALA A 24 8.48 -15.16 -12.08
C ALA A 24 9.59 -14.11 -11.98
N MET A 25 10.00 -13.76 -10.77
CA MET A 25 11.02 -12.73 -10.54
C MET A 25 11.97 -13.14 -9.42
N THR A 26 13.25 -12.81 -9.59
CA THR A 26 14.24 -12.83 -8.50
C THR A 26 14.19 -11.51 -7.79
N ILE A 27 14.10 -11.54 -6.46
CA ILE A 27 14.05 -10.34 -5.63
C ILE A 27 15.18 -10.33 -4.60
N ALA A 28 15.57 -9.13 -4.19
CA ALA A 28 16.45 -8.85 -3.08
C ALA A 28 15.80 -7.83 -2.14
N LEU A 29 16.01 -7.99 -0.85
CA LEU A 29 15.55 -7.02 0.16
C LEU A 29 16.72 -6.15 0.58
N LYS A 30 16.59 -4.84 0.34
CA LYS A 30 17.56 -3.85 0.78
C LYS A 30 17.07 -3.23 2.10
N PRO A 31 17.82 -3.32 3.20
CA PRO A 31 17.41 -2.75 4.48
C PRO A 31 17.35 -1.21 4.37
N VAL A 32 16.34 -0.63 4.99
CA VAL A 32 16.19 0.83 5.08
C VAL A 32 16.63 1.28 6.46
N GLN A 33 17.64 2.15 6.50
CA GLN A 33 18.11 2.81 7.70
C GLN A 33 17.34 4.12 7.86
N SER A 34 16.41 4.18 8.80
CA SER A 34 15.65 5.39 9.09
C SER A 34 15.28 5.45 10.57
N ASN A 35 15.28 6.67 11.12
CA ASN A 35 14.81 6.92 12.49
C ASN A 35 13.28 7.05 12.55
N ASN A 36 12.58 7.09 11.40
CA ASN A 36 11.13 7.18 11.36
C ASN A 36 10.51 5.79 11.58
N PRO A 37 9.69 5.57 12.62
CA PRO A 37 9.06 4.28 12.89
C PRO A 37 8.05 3.86 11.82
N ARG A 38 7.60 4.80 10.98
CA ARG A 38 6.71 4.52 9.83
C ARG A 38 7.49 4.19 8.54
N ALA A 39 8.82 4.24 8.57
CA ALA A 39 9.61 3.85 7.42
C ALA A 39 9.46 2.33 7.16
N PRO A 40 9.56 1.89 5.90
CA PRO A 40 9.68 0.48 5.60
C PRO A 40 10.92 -0.11 6.27
N ARG A 41 10.88 -1.39 6.61
CA ARG A 41 12.04 -2.15 7.09
C ARG A 41 12.96 -2.52 5.91
N TYR A 42 12.35 -2.86 4.77
CA TYR A 42 13.06 -3.24 3.55
C TYR A 42 12.44 -2.60 2.30
N GLU A 43 13.27 -2.23 1.35
CA GLU A 43 12.88 -2.00 -0.04
C GLU A 43 12.98 -3.32 -0.83
N ILE A 44 11.95 -3.63 -1.61
CA ILE A 44 11.95 -4.81 -2.48
C ILE A 44 12.54 -4.39 -3.83
N HIS A 45 13.64 -5.04 -4.22
CA HIS A 45 14.25 -4.85 -5.53
C HIS A 45 14.08 -6.12 -6.36
N ALA A 46 13.66 -5.99 -7.61
CA ALA A 46 13.59 -7.08 -8.56
C ALA A 46 14.73 -7.00 -9.57
N LEU A 47 15.24 -8.17 -9.99
CA LEU A 47 16.26 -8.28 -11.02
C LEU A 47 15.60 -8.27 -12.40
N THR A 48 15.96 -7.30 -13.24
CA THR A 48 15.47 -7.21 -14.62
C THR A 48 16.21 -8.19 -15.55
N PRO A 49 15.68 -8.48 -16.76
CA PRO A 49 16.41 -9.23 -17.78
C PRO A 49 17.76 -8.61 -18.17
N GLY A 50 17.89 -7.28 -18.04
CA GLY A 50 19.12 -6.52 -18.24
C GLY A 50 20.16 -6.66 -17.12
N ARG A 51 19.90 -7.50 -16.10
CA ARG A 51 20.72 -7.67 -14.89
C ARG A 51 20.89 -6.38 -14.08
N THR A 52 19.87 -5.53 -14.08
CA THR A 52 19.79 -4.35 -13.22
C THR A 52 18.76 -4.57 -12.11
N TRP A 53 19.01 -4.02 -10.93
CA TRP A 53 18.07 -4.05 -9.81
C TRP A 53 17.18 -2.82 -9.85
N VAL A 54 15.87 -3.02 -9.80
CA VAL A 54 14.87 -1.95 -9.78
C VAL A 54 14.01 -2.11 -8.55
N GLN A 55 13.76 -1.00 -7.83
CA GLN A 55 12.85 -1.00 -6.69
C GLN A 55 11.41 -1.16 -7.18
N VAL A 56 10.74 -2.19 -6.69
CA VAL A 56 9.36 -2.55 -7.08
C VAL A 56 8.42 -2.57 -5.88
N GLY A 57 8.88 -2.18 -4.69
CA GLY A 57 8.03 -2.18 -3.51
C GLY A 57 8.80 -1.99 -2.22
N ALA A 58 8.09 -2.25 -1.12
CA ALA A 58 8.64 -2.17 0.21
C ALA A 58 7.90 -3.12 1.16
N LEU A 59 8.58 -3.49 2.25
CA LEU A 59 8.06 -4.30 3.34
C LEU A 59 8.17 -3.52 4.66
N PHE A 60 7.09 -3.57 5.43
CA PHE A 60 6.97 -3.01 6.77
C PHE A 60 6.91 -4.15 7.76
N GLU A 61 7.48 -3.96 8.94
CA GLU A 61 7.40 -4.92 10.03
C GLU A 61 6.10 -4.69 10.82
N LEU A 62 5.30 -5.74 10.96
CA LEU A 62 4.06 -5.75 11.73
C LEU A 62 4.12 -6.90 12.74
N THR A 63 3.33 -6.79 13.79
CA THR A 63 3.18 -7.86 14.78
C THR A 63 1.81 -8.50 14.63
N SER A 64 1.77 -9.84 14.59
CA SER A 64 0.53 -10.59 14.53
C SER A 64 -0.24 -10.48 15.84
N ASN A 65 -1.51 -10.06 15.78
CA ASN A 65 -2.36 -9.98 16.98
C ASN A 65 -2.64 -11.36 17.60
N ASN A 66 -2.59 -12.43 16.82
CA ASN A 66 -2.95 -13.77 17.27
C ASN A 66 -1.76 -14.53 17.85
N THR A 67 -0.58 -14.40 17.22
CA THR A 67 0.63 -15.15 17.62
C THR A 67 1.66 -14.28 18.34
N GLY A 68 1.56 -12.95 18.27
CA GLY A 68 2.56 -12.03 18.81
C GLY A 68 3.87 -11.98 17.99
N GLU A 69 3.97 -12.75 16.91
CA GLU A 69 5.17 -12.84 16.09
C GLU A 69 5.27 -11.67 15.10
N ALA A 70 6.49 -11.19 14.90
CA ALA A 70 6.79 -10.19 13.89
C ALA A 70 6.81 -10.83 12.49
N PHE A 71 6.16 -10.17 11.53
CA PHE A 71 6.15 -10.55 10.12
C PHE A 71 6.33 -9.30 9.26
N LEU A 72 6.72 -9.50 8.01
CA LEU A 72 6.84 -8.41 7.07
C LEU A 72 5.58 -8.35 6.20
N ASN A 73 5.03 -7.17 5.96
CA ASN A 73 3.90 -6.97 5.05
C ASN A 73 4.19 -5.84 4.07
N GLY A 74 3.72 -6.00 2.84
CA GLY A 74 3.82 -4.95 1.85
C GLY A 74 3.29 -5.37 0.50
N ARG A 75 3.71 -4.64 -0.53
CA ARG A 75 3.26 -4.88 -1.90
C ARG A 75 4.41 -4.74 -2.89
N ILE A 76 4.31 -5.52 -3.97
CA ILE A 76 5.13 -5.38 -5.16
C ILE A 76 4.25 -4.75 -6.24
N ASP A 77 4.70 -3.63 -6.80
CA ASP A 77 4.00 -2.82 -7.78
C ASP A 77 4.98 -2.43 -8.87
N ASP A 78 4.69 -2.85 -10.11
CA ASP A 78 5.53 -2.60 -11.29
C ASP A 78 4.60 -2.42 -12.51
N PRO A 79 4.92 -1.53 -13.46
CA PRO A 79 4.07 -1.29 -14.64
C PRO A 79 3.74 -2.52 -15.48
N SER A 80 4.55 -3.59 -15.41
CA SER A 80 4.28 -4.85 -16.12
C SER A 80 3.22 -5.73 -15.43
N LEU A 81 2.86 -5.42 -14.18
CA LEU A 81 1.84 -6.15 -13.43
C LEU A 81 0.47 -5.54 -13.70
N ALA A 82 -0.50 -6.39 -14.02
CA ALA A 82 -1.89 -5.95 -14.18
C ALA A 82 -2.48 -5.35 -12.89
N GLN A 83 -2.01 -5.83 -11.73
CA GLN A 83 -2.36 -5.31 -10.40
C GLN A 83 -1.18 -5.49 -9.43
N PRO A 84 -1.07 -4.64 -8.39
CA PRO A 84 -0.08 -4.81 -7.35
C PRO A 84 -0.23 -6.16 -6.63
N LEU A 85 0.90 -6.81 -6.34
CA LEU A 85 0.95 -8.08 -5.63
C LEU A 85 1.12 -7.82 -4.12
N GLN A 86 0.05 -8.04 -3.35
CA GLN A 86 0.09 -7.95 -1.89
C GLN A 86 0.77 -9.20 -1.31
N VAL A 87 1.80 -8.99 -0.50
CA VAL A 87 2.65 -10.06 0.04
C VAL A 87 2.90 -9.87 1.53
N SER A 88 2.93 -11.00 2.23
CA SER A 88 3.43 -11.09 3.61
C SER A 88 4.59 -12.07 3.67
N ALA A 89 5.66 -11.73 4.37
CA ALA A 89 6.83 -12.57 4.59
C ALA A 89 6.83 -13.06 6.05
N PHE A 90 6.73 -14.37 6.24
CA PHE A 90 6.75 -14.99 7.56
C PHE A 90 8.08 -15.70 7.80
N ARG A 91 8.77 -15.31 8.87
CA ARG A 91 10.07 -15.88 9.23
C ARG A 91 9.91 -17.36 9.58
N GLN A 92 10.86 -18.16 9.13
CA GLN A 92 10.96 -19.59 9.40
C GLN A 92 12.06 -19.85 10.45
N GLU A 93 12.08 -21.06 11.01
CA GLU A 93 13.07 -21.48 12.01
C GLU A 93 14.52 -21.37 11.50
N ASP A 94 14.74 -21.62 10.21
CA ASP A 94 16.05 -21.52 9.56
C ASP A 94 16.47 -20.07 9.21
N GLY A 95 15.66 -19.08 9.61
CA GLY A 95 15.88 -17.66 9.35
C GLY A 95 15.48 -17.20 7.94
N SER A 96 14.98 -18.09 7.08
CA SER A 96 14.37 -17.71 5.80
C SER A 96 12.99 -17.08 6.00
N TYR A 97 12.44 -16.48 4.95
CA TYR A 97 11.08 -15.99 4.91
C TYR A 97 10.28 -16.73 3.86
N ASN A 98 9.10 -17.24 4.23
CA ASN A 98 8.09 -17.69 3.29
C ASN A 98 7.26 -16.50 2.81
N ILE A 99 7.14 -16.33 1.51
CA ILE A 99 6.38 -15.25 0.88
C ILE A 99 4.99 -15.75 0.55
N VAL A 100 4.01 -15.18 1.24
CA VAL A 100 2.62 -15.54 1.12
C VAL A 100 1.88 -14.41 0.39
N TRP A 101 1.30 -14.76 -0.74
CA TRP A 101 0.37 -13.87 -1.44
C TRP A 101 -0.98 -13.82 -0.74
N GLN A 102 -1.54 -12.62 -0.72
CA GLN A 102 -2.88 -12.32 -0.22
C GLN A 102 -3.66 -11.57 -1.30
N ARG A 103 -4.92 -11.96 -1.53
CA ARG A 103 -5.79 -11.19 -2.42
C ARG A 103 -6.22 -9.92 -1.69
N ALA A 104 -6.06 -8.76 -2.33
CA ALA A 104 -6.61 -7.52 -1.81
C ALA A 104 -8.11 -7.72 -1.54
N GLN A 105 -8.50 -7.64 -0.27
CA GLN A 105 -9.91 -7.64 0.10
C GLN A 105 -10.44 -6.27 -0.35
N LYS A 106 -11.45 -6.28 -1.23
CA LYS A 106 -12.20 -5.05 -1.52
C LYS A 106 -12.69 -4.57 -0.17
N ARG A 107 -12.25 -3.38 0.29
CA ARG A 107 -12.85 -2.74 1.47
C ARG A 107 -14.35 -2.83 1.23
N ARG A 108 -15.06 -3.61 2.06
CA ARG A 108 -16.52 -3.65 1.97
C ARG A 108 -16.94 -2.19 2.10
N ASP A 109 -17.54 -1.68 1.04
CA ASP A 109 -18.10 -0.35 1.06
C ASP A 109 -19.07 -0.33 2.23
N VAL A 110 -18.80 0.51 3.23
CA VAL A 110 -19.57 0.51 4.49
C VAL A 110 -21.04 0.81 4.17
N THR A 111 -21.28 1.53 3.07
CA THR A 111 -22.59 1.78 2.45
C THR A 111 -23.31 0.49 2.04
N SER A 112 -22.62 -0.46 1.42
CA SER A 112 -23.15 -1.76 1.01
C SER A 112 -23.34 -2.72 2.19
N ALA A 113 -22.49 -2.63 3.21
CA ALA A 113 -22.59 -3.46 4.42
C ALA A 113 -23.73 -3.01 5.36
N LEU A 114 -24.12 -1.74 5.32
CA LEU A 114 -25.25 -1.18 6.09
C LEU A 114 -26.60 -1.27 5.36
N GLY A 115 -26.63 -1.84 4.14
CA GLY A 115 -27.89 -2.07 3.41
C GLY A 115 -28.65 -0.79 3.04
N ILE A 116 -27.97 0.36 2.94
CA ILE A 116 -28.59 1.61 2.53
C ILE A 116 -28.90 1.49 1.03
N LYS A 117 -30.15 1.15 0.71
CA LYS A 117 -30.68 1.31 -0.64
C LYS A 117 -30.72 2.81 -0.92
N SER A 118 -29.92 3.26 -1.87
CA SER A 118 -30.08 4.57 -2.49
C SER A 118 -31.30 4.52 -3.42
N ASP A 119 -32.48 4.43 -2.84
CA ASP A 119 -33.77 4.68 -3.51
C ASP A 119 -34.45 5.80 -2.74
N GLU A 120 -34.03 7.04 -2.98
CA GLU A 120 -34.88 8.22 -2.86
C GLU A 120 -34.13 9.39 -3.51
N ASP A 121 -34.63 9.87 -4.66
CA ASP A 121 -34.30 11.21 -5.17
C ASP A 121 -34.80 12.21 -4.11
N PRO A 122 -33.95 12.95 -3.39
CA PRO A 122 -34.46 14.05 -2.61
C PRO A 122 -34.68 15.21 -3.57
N ALA A 123 -35.94 15.38 -4.00
CA ALA A 123 -36.40 16.62 -4.58
C ALA A 123 -35.92 17.80 -3.70
N PRO A 124 -35.43 18.91 -4.28
CA PRO A 124 -35.02 20.05 -3.47
C PRO A 124 -36.23 20.60 -2.73
N PRO A 125 -36.14 20.83 -1.40
CA PRO A 125 -37.15 21.61 -0.71
C PRO A 125 -36.97 23.08 -1.11
N PHE A 126 -38.03 23.87 -0.99
CA PHE A 126 -38.15 25.30 -1.27
C PHE A 126 -38.76 25.63 -2.64
N GLY A 127 -40.09 25.72 -2.58
CA GLY A 127 -40.91 26.44 -3.56
C GLY A 127 -40.62 27.94 -3.56
N ALA A 128 -41.07 28.57 -4.65
CA ALA A 128 -40.92 29.95 -5.03
C ALA A 128 -41.17 30.98 -3.91
N ASP A 129 -40.38 32.06 -3.89
CA ASP A 129 -40.83 33.44 -4.12
C ASP A 129 -39.68 34.45 -3.95
N GLY A 130 -39.53 35.39 -4.90
CA GLY A 130 -39.05 36.75 -4.62
C GLY A 130 -37.55 37.08 -4.66
N ALA A 131 -37.15 37.73 -5.76
CA ALA A 131 -36.26 38.90 -5.86
C ALA A 131 -34.82 38.91 -5.27
N ALA A 132 -33.88 39.07 -6.22
CA ALA A 132 -32.73 39.98 -6.25
C ALA A 132 -31.41 39.64 -5.49
N SER A 133 -30.33 39.88 -6.26
CA SER A 133 -28.96 40.28 -5.89
C SER A 133 -27.87 39.21 -5.70
N GLY A 134 -27.10 39.01 -6.78
CA GLY A 134 -25.62 39.10 -6.85
C GLY A 134 -24.73 38.31 -5.89
N LEU A 135 -23.95 37.36 -6.44
CA LEU A 135 -22.47 37.37 -6.56
C LEU A 135 -21.98 35.98 -7.04
N PRO A 136 -20.81 35.88 -7.72
CA PRO A 136 -20.40 34.65 -8.40
C PRO A 136 -19.71 33.65 -7.45
N ALA A 137 -19.68 32.41 -7.94
CA ALA A 137 -19.06 31.23 -7.34
C ALA A 137 -17.73 31.50 -6.62
N ALA A 138 -17.64 31.04 -5.38
CA ALA A 138 -16.39 30.81 -4.68
C ALA A 138 -16.22 29.30 -4.53
N ASP A 139 -15.24 28.77 -5.25
CA ASP A 139 -14.77 27.39 -5.15
C ASP A 139 -14.41 27.06 -3.70
N GLY A 140 -15.10 26.08 -3.14
CA GLY A 140 -14.79 25.51 -1.83
C GLY A 140 -13.46 24.76 -1.89
N LEU A 141 -12.37 25.47 -1.61
CA LEU A 141 -11.09 24.88 -1.24
C LEU A 141 -10.78 25.30 0.21
N GLY A 142 -10.71 24.30 1.08
CA GLY A 142 -10.46 24.47 2.51
C GLY A 142 -9.16 25.23 2.81
N GLU A 143 -9.21 26.01 3.87
CA GLU A 143 -8.13 26.89 4.33
C GLU A 143 -6.86 26.08 4.65
N SER A 144 -5.74 26.47 4.04
CA SER A 144 -4.42 25.90 4.29
C SER A 144 -3.82 26.46 5.59
N THR A 145 -3.34 25.58 6.47
CA THR A 145 -2.79 25.91 7.81
C THR A 145 -1.28 26.17 7.82
N ALA A 146 -0.73 26.87 6.84
CA ALA A 146 0.69 27.24 6.85
C ALA A 146 0.94 28.54 7.63
N PRO A 147 1.88 28.60 8.60
CA PRO A 147 2.23 29.85 9.28
C PRO A 147 3.06 30.76 8.37
N LEU A 148 2.74 32.04 8.37
CA LEU A 148 3.46 33.09 7.63
C LEU A 148 4.72 33.49 8.42
N GLU A 149 5.90 33.36 7.81
CA GLU A 149 7.13 33.99 8.32
C GLU A 149 7.12 35.48 7.96
N GLU A 150 7.20 36.33 8.98
CA GLU A 150 7.31 37.79 8.87
C GLU A 150 8.79 38.16 8.73
N VAL A 151 9.15 38.75 7.59
CA VAL A 151 10.50 39.28 7.34
C VAL A 151 10.52 40.75 7.76
N ALA A 152 11.41 41.07 8.70
CA ALA A 152 11.86 42.43 9.00
C ALA A 152 13.25 42.67 8.39
#